data_AF-A0A563VR36-F1
#
_entry.id   AF-A0A563VR36-F1
#
_cell.length_a   1.000
_cell.length_b   1.000
_cell.length_c   1.000
_cell.angle_alpha   90.00
_cell.angle_beta   90.00
_cell.angle_gamma   90.00
#
_symmetry.space_group_name_H-M   'P 1'
#
loop_
_entity.id
_entity.type
_entity.pdbx_description
1 polymer ?
#
loop_
_entity_poly.entity_id
_entity_poly.type
_entity_poly.pdbx_seq_one_letter_code
_entity_poly.pdbx_strand_id
1 'polypeptide(L)'
;MNASSPESATEIDYLITNEQGERVTGEWIVKTFSKRNYIEKFYREAKGWLGLKEYQMRKKESLIRHFILVFTAYTFIIYQQLMGGLRKRYANKSLTTFAETLEAFLTGISYNFFCWLQNNRDFFVAHKAERGFVWG
;
A
#
# COMPACT_ATOMS: atom_id res chain seq x y z
N MET A 1 17.23 -20.36 -5.50
CA MET A 1 18.12 -20.72 -6.62
C MET A 1 18.03 -22.23 -6.79
N ASN A 2 17.78 -22.70 -8.01
CA ASN A 2 17.23 -24.03 -8.29
C ASN A 2 18.27 -25.17 -8.30
N ALA A 3 19.57 -24.90 -8.34
CA ALA A 3 20.63 -25.92 -8.22
C ALA A 3 21.99 -25.30 -7.86
N SER A 4 22.93 -26.11 -7.39
CA SER A 4 24.30 -25.72 -6.99
C SER A 4 25.31 -25.73 -8.15
N SER A 5 24.95 -26.27 -9.32
CA SER A 5 25.77 -26.22 -10.54
C SER A 5 24.93 -25.82 -11.76
N PRO A 6 25.49 -25.08 -12.74
CA PRO A 6 24.78 -24.67 -13.95
C PRO A 6 24.28 -25.84 -14.79
N GLU A 7 25.03 -26.95 -14.80
CA GLU A 7 24.76 -28.15 -15.59
C GLU A 7 23.53 -28.94 -15.10
N SER A 8 23.15 -28.76 -13.82
CA SER A 8 21.97 -29.38 -13.21
C SER A 8 20.79 -28.42 -13.07
N ALA A 9 20.95 -27.16 -13.49
CA ALA A 9 19.93 -26.15 -13.35
C ALA A 9 18.97 -26.17 -14.55
N THR A 10 17.66 -26.23 -14.28
CA THR A 10 16.61 -26.12 -15.30
C THR A 10 16.58 -24.73 -15.95
N GLU A 11 17.05 -23.71 -15.23
CA GLU A 11 17.07 -22.30 -15.67
C GLU A 11 18.28 -21.60 -15.03
N ILE A 12 18.98 -20.78 -15.82
CA ILE A 12 20.18 -20.03 -15.38
C ILE A 12 19.82 -18.54 -15.31
N ASP A 13 19.86 -17.99 -14.10
CA ASP A 13 19.63 -16.56 -13.85
C ASP A 13 20.93 -15.75 -14.07
N TYR A 14 20.91 -14.81 -15.00
CA TYR A 14 22.01 -13.87 -15.20
C TYR A 14 21.73 -12.54 -14.47
N LEU A 15 22.56 -12.21 -13.47
CA LEU A 15 22.50 -10.95 -12.73
C LEU A 15 23.66 -10.04 -13.17
N ILE A 16 23.32 -8.88 -13.73
CA ILE A 16 24.30 -7.93 -14.29
C ILE A 16 24.19 -6.61 -13.52
N THR A 17 25.34 -6.02 -13.18
CA THR A 17 25.41 -4.71 -12.52
C THR A 17 26.50 -3.85 -13.15
N ASN A 18 26.28 -2.54 -13.16
CA ASN A 18 27.26 -1.52 -13.55
C ASN A 18 28.15 -1.10 -12.37
N GLU A 19 27.85 -1.57 -11.16
CA GLU A 19 28.61 -1.26 -9.96
C GLU A 19 29.97 -1.95 -9.97
N GLN A 20 30.99 -1.25 -9.49
CA GLN A 20 32.38 -1.72 -9.46
C GLN A 20 33.00 -1.56 -8.06
N GLY A 21 34.11 -2.27 -7.83
CA GLY A 21 34.90 -2.20 -6.59
C GLY A 21 34.68 -3.37 -5.62
N GLU A 22 35.41 -3.36 -4.50
CA GLU A 22 35.48 -4.47 -3.54
C GLU A 22 34.13 -4.82 -2.87
N ARG A 23 33.16 -3.90 -2.90
CA ARG A 23 31.81 -4.14 -2.38
C ARG A 23 30.98 -5.12 -3.23
N VAL A 24 31.37 -5.34 -4.49
CA VAL A 24 30.60 -6.12 -5.46
C VAL A 24 30.96 -7.60 -5.31
N THR A 25 30.42 -8.21 -4.26
CA THR A 25 30.52 -9.66 -4.05
C THR A 25 29.28 -10.36 -4.62
N GLY A 26 29.38 -11.66 -4.94
CA GLY A 26 28.23 -12.43 -5.41
C GLY A 26 27.06 -12.40 -4.42
N GLU A 27 27.34 -12.47 -3.11
CA GLU A 27 26.33 -12.32 -2.06
C GLU A 27 25.65 -10.94 -2.11
N TRP A 28 26.44 -9.87 -2.29
CA TRP A 28 25.90 -8.52 -2.41
C TRP A 28 24.98 -8.36 -3.62
N ILE A 29 25.36 -8.94 -4.77
CA ILE A 29 24.54 -8.94 -5.98
C ILE A 29 23.20 -9.65 -5.70
N VAL A 30 23.24 -10.88 -5.18
CA VAL A 30 22.03 -11.65 -4.88
C VAL A 30 21.14 -10.94 -3.88
N LYS A 31 21.70 -10.39 -2.80
CA LYS A 31 20.96 -9.65 -1.77
C LYS A 31 20.32 -8.38 -2.34
N THR A 32 21.02 -7.67 -3.22
CA THR A 32 20.52 -6.46 -3.88
C THR A 32 19.37 -6.80 -4.83
N PHE A 33 19.55 -7.79 -5.70
CA PHE A 33 18.50 -8.23 -6.61
C PHE A 33 17.29 -8.83 -5.89
N SER A 34 17.47 -9.47 -4.74
CA SER A 34 16.37 -9.99 -3.91
C SER A 34 15.40 -8.90 -3.44
N LYS A 35 15.87 -7.65 -3.29
CA LYS A 35 15.01 -6.51 -2.92
C LYS A 35 14.05 -6.12 -4.04
N ARG A 36 14.33 -6.50 -5.30
CA ARG A 36 13.46 -6.22 -6.46
C ARG A 36 12.06 -6.79 -6.25
N ASN A 37 11.92 -7.95 -5.62
CA ASN A 37 10.62 -8.61 -5.37
C ASN A 37 9.63 -7.70 -4.60
N TYR A 38 10.13 -6.69 -3.87
CA TYR A 38 9.26 -5.72 -3.22
C TYR A 38 8.32 -5.00 -4.20
N ILE A 39 8.79 -4.69 -5.42
CA ILE A 39 7.94 -4.02 -6.42
C ILE A 39 6.77 -4.90 -6.88
N GLU A 40 6.97 -6.21 -6.94
CA GLU A 40 5.92 -7.16 -7.31
C GLU A 40 4.88 -7.29 -6.21
N LYS A 41 5.33 -7.33 -4.94
CA LYS A 41 4.43 -7.29 -3.78
C LYS A 41 3.61 -6.01 -3.78
N PHE A 42 4.25 -4.86 -4.00
CA PHE A 42 3.59 -3.57 -4.15
C PHE A 42 2.48 -3.62 -5.22
N TYR A 43 2.80 -4.06 -6.44
CA TYR A 43 1.80 -4.09 -7.51
C TYR A 43 0.65 -5.06 -7.22
N ARG A 44 0.93 -6.20 -6.58
CA ARG A 44 -0.10 -7.15 -6.18
C ARG A 44 -1.06 -6.53 -5.16
N GLU A 45 -0.53 -5.89 -4.14
CA GLU A 45 -1.32 -5.27 -3.06
C GLU A 45 -2.05 -4.02 -3.55
N ALA A 46 -1.39 -3.15 -4.31
CA ALA A 46 -2.01 -1.94 -4.86
C ALA A 46 -3.15 -2.27 -5.85
N LYS A 47 -2.97 -3.30 -6.70
CA LYS A 47 -4.04 -3.76 -7.60
C LYS A 47 -5.16 -4.49 -6.87
N GLY A 48 -4.85 -5.22 -5.80
CA GLY A 48 -5.82 -6.02 -5.06
C GLY A 48 -6.66 -5.21 -4.07
N TRP A 49 -6.03 -4.28 -3.33
CA TRP A 49 -6.65 -3.60 -2.19
C TRP A 49 -6.91 -2.11 -2.40
N LEU A 50 -6.16 -1.46 -3.29
CA LEU A 50 -6.23 -0.01 -3.49
C LEU A 50 -6.82 0.40 -4.84
N GLY A 51 -7.35 -0.56 -5.62
CA GLY A 51 -8.01 -0.27 -6.89
C GLY A 51 -7.08 0.31 -7.95
N LEU A 52 -5.78 -0.03 -7.96
CA LEU A 52 -4.85 0.48 -8.97
C LEU A 52 -5.30 0.18 -10.41
N LYS A 53 -6.03 -0.92 -10.63
CA LYS A 53 -6.57 -1.34 -11.92
C LYS A 53 -8.03 -0.92 -12.16
N GLU A 54 -8.67 -0.31 -11.17
CA GLU A 54 -10.13 -0.05 -11.17
C GLU A 54 -10.48 1.38 -11.58
N TYR A 55 -9.49 2.16 -12.01
CA TYR A 55 -9.74 3.51 -12.53
C TYR A 55 -10.59 3.45 -13.81
N GLN A 56 -11.61 4.29 -13.89
CA GLN A 56 -12.48 4.44 -15.06
C GLN A 56 -12.25 5.79 -15.78
N MET A 57 -11.06 6.36 -15.60
CA MET A 57 -10.72 7.70 -16.08
C MET A 57 -10.24 7.67 -17.53
N ARG A 58 -10.75 8.59 -18.36
CA ARG A 58 -10.36 8.73 -19.77
C ARG A 58 -9.17 9.66 -20.01
N LYS A 59 -8.95 10.65 -19.13
CA LYS A 59 -7.90 11.67 -19.28
C LYS A 59 -6.60 11.22 -18.62
N LYS A 60 -5.47 11.53 -19.26
CA LYS A 60 -4.12 11.22 -18.75
C LYS A 60 -3.84 11.90 -17.41
N GLU A 61 -4.22 13.17 -17.21
CA GLU A 61 -3.95 13.83 -15.92
C GLU A 61 -4.72 13.16 -14.78
N SER A 62 -5.98 12.78 -15.01
CA SER A 62 -6.80 12.07 -14.03
C SER A 62 -6.19 10.71 -13.67
N LEU A 63 -5.64 10.00 -14.66
CA LEU A 63 -4.93 8.74 -14.44
C LEU A 63 -3.70 8.92 -13.55
N ILE A 64 -2.88 9.94 -13.83
CA ILE A 64 -1.68 10.25 -13.04
C ILE A 64 -2.07 10.59 -11.60
N ARG A 65 -3.12 11.39 -11.41
CA ARG A 65 -3.63 11.72 -10.06
C ARG A 65 -4.07 10.47 -9.30
N HIS A 66 -4.79 9.56 -9.96
CA HIS A 66 -5.17 8.28 -9.36
C HIS A 66 -3.95 7.48 -8.92
N PHE A 67 -2.94 7.36 -9.78
CA PHE A 67 -1.71 6.65 -9.44
C PHE A 67 -0.98 7.29 -8.26
N ILE A 68 -0.84 8.61 -8.24
CA ILE A 68 -0.24 9.31 -7.09
C ILE A 68 -1.00 8.98 -5.81
N LEU A 69 -2.34 9.07 -5.81
CA LEU A 69 -3.14 8.76 -4.63
C LEU A 69 -2.97 7.31 -4.16
N VAL A 70 -3.01 6.34 -5.08
CA VAL A 70 -2.81 4.92 -4.74
C VAL A 70 -1.41 4.68 -4.17
N PHE A 71 -0.38 5.28 -4.75
CA PHE A 71 1.00 5.08 -4.32
C PHE A 71 1.24 5.74 -2.96
N THR A 72 0.73 6.96 -2.77
CA THR A 72 0.78 7.65 -1.48
C THR A 72 0.03 6.88 -0.40
N ALA A 73 -1.18 6.38 -0.68
CA ALA A 73 -1.94 5.56 0.25
C ALA A 73 -1.19 4.28 0.62
N TYR A 74 -0.61 3.58 -0.36
CA TYR A 74 0.19 2.38 -0.11
C TYR A 74 1.37 2.66 0.81
N THR A 75 2.20 3.66 0.46
CA THR A 75 3.38 4.03 1.26
C THR A 75 2.98 4.44 2.66
N PHE A 76 1.88 5.18 2.80
CA PHE A 76 1.36 5.58 4.11
C PHE A 76 0.97 4.36 4.96
N ILE A 77 0.24 3.39 4.41
CA ILE A 77 -0.15 2.18 5.16
C ILE A 77 1.07 1.35 5.56
N ILE A 78 2.03 1.16 4.66
CA ILE A 78 3.30 0.46 4.99
C ILE A 78 4.05 1.20 6.09
N TYR A 79 4.13 2.53 6.02
CA TYR A 79 4.75 3.34 7.06
C TYR A 79 4.07 3.13 8.42
N GLN A 80 2.73 3.14 8.46
CA GLN A 80 1.99 2.87 9.70
C GLN A 80 2.24 1.46 10.24
N GLN A 81 2.38 0.47 9.36
CA GLN A 81 2.72 -0.90 9.73
C GLN A 81 4.10 -0.99 10.39
N LEU A 82 5.11 -0.34 9.80
CA LEU A 82 6.50 -0.36 10.29
C LEU A 82 6.66 0.41 11.60
N MET A 83 6.01 1.56 11.73
CA MET A 83 6.07 2.38 12.94
C MET A 83 5.19 1.85 14.08
N GLY A 84 4.31 0.88 13.79
CA GLY A 84 3.35 0.36 14.75
C GLY A 84 2.29 1.38 15.19
N GLY A 85 2.10 2.46 14.45
CA GLY A 85 1.23 3.59 14.82
C GLY A 85 -0.23 3.17 15.07
N LEU A 86 -0.69 2.13 14.37
CA LEU A 86 -2.06 1.62 14.48
C LEU A 86 -2.25 0.60 15.62
N ARG A 87 -1.17 -0.05 16.08
CA ARG A 87 -1.25 -1.10 17.12
C ARG A 87 -1.61 -0.57 18.51
N LYS A 88 -1.38 0.72 18.78
CA LYS A 88 -1.71 1.30 20.10
C LYS A 88 -3.15 1.81 20.21
N ARG A 89 -3.82 2.08 19.09
CA ARG A 89 -5.15 2.71 19.09
C ARG A 89 -6.24 1.88 18.41
N TYR A 90 -5.90 1.08 17.42
CA TYR A 90 -6.88 0.48 16.50
C TYR A 90 -6.77 -1.04 16.36
N ALA A 91 -5.81 -1.70 17.01
CA ALA A 91 -5.69 -3.15 16.98
C ALA A 91 -4.98 -3.71 18.22
N ASN A 92 -5.59 -4.70 18.89
CA ASN A 92 -4.95 -5.44 19.99
C ASN A 92 -4.07 -6.61 19.51
N LYS A 93 -4.11 -6.93 18.22
CA LYS A 93 -3.31 -7.98 17.57
C LYS A 93 -2.12 -7.38 16.81
N SER A 94 -1.11 -8.20 16.53
CA SER A 94 -0.05 -7.83 15.60
C SER A 94 -0.60 -7.66 14.19
N LEU A 95 -0.36 -6.50 13.59
CA LEU A 95 -0.66 -6.22 12.19
C LEU A 95 0.56 -6.63 11.37
N THR A 96 0.49 -7.80 10.72
CA THR A 96 1.65 -8.43 10.04
C THR A 96 1.55 -8.36 8.53
N THR A 97 0.33 -8.21 8.00
CA THR A 97 0.09 -8.06 6.56
C THR A 97 -0.39 -6.65 6.21
N PHE A 98 -0.22 -6.28 4.94
CA PHE A 98 -0.76 -5.04 4.41
C PHE A 98 -2.29 -4.95 4.60
N ALA A 99 -3.00 -6.05 4.29
CA ALA A 99 -4.47 -6.11 4.37
C ALA A 99 -4.98 -5.85 5.79
N GLU A 100 -4.41 -6.51 6.80
CA GLU A 100 -4.77 -6.27 8.20
C GLU A 100 -4.51 -4.82 8.64
N THR A 101 -3.40 -4.26 8.18
CA THR A 101 -3.04 -2.87 8.49
C THR A 101 -4.03 -1.90 7.86
N LEU A 102 -4.39 -2.14 6.60
CA LEU A 102 -5.41 -1.36 5.89
C LEU A 102 -6.78 -1.46 6.56
N GLU A 103 -7.20 -2.65 6.96
CA GLU A 103 -8.46 -2.88 7.67
C GLU A 103 -8.51 -2.14 9.01
N ALA A 104 -7.45 -2.23 9.81
CA ALA A 104 -7.35 -1.50 11.07
C ALA A 104 -7.42 0.03 10.84
N PHE A 105 -6.77 0.52 9.79
CA PHE A 105 -6.79 1.93 9.42
C PHE A 105 -8.19 2.40 8.99
N LEU A 106 -8.84 1.66 8.09
CA LEU A 106 -10.19 1.98 7.62
C LEU A 106 -11.21 1.94 8.76
N THR A 107 -11.09 0.97 9.66
CA THR A 107 -11.91 0.88 10.87
C THR A 107 -11.72 2.10 11.76
N GLY A 108 -10.47 2.52 11.99
CA GLY A 108 -10.16 3.72 12.76
C GLY A 108 -10.74 5.00 12.14
N ILE A 109 -10.60 5.18 10.83
CA ILE A 109 -11.23 6.31 10.12
C ILE A 109 -12.73 6.27 10.24
N SER A 110 -13.35 5.10 10.03
CA SER A 110 -14.81 4.94 10.06
C SER A 110 -15.37 5.27 11.43
N TYR A 111 -14.71 4.80 12.50
CA TYR A 111 -15.06 5.14 13.87
C TYR A 111 -14.90 6.63 14.15
N ASN A 112 -13.77 7.23 13.79
CA ASN A 112 -13.54 8.67 13.98
C ASN A 112 -14.57 9.50 13.22
N PHE A 113 -14.91 9.11 11.99
CA PHE A 113 -15.92 9.76 11.18
C PHE A 113 -17.31 9.64 11.80
N PHE A 114 -17.67 8.46 12.32
CA PHE A 114 -18.93 8.25 13.03
C PHE A 114 -19.03 9.14 14.27
N CYS A 115 -18.00 9.17 15.12
CA CYS A 115 -17.97 10.05 16.28
C CYS A 115 -18.03 11.53 15.90
N TRP A 116 -17.31 11.93 14.85
CA TRP A 116 -17.40 13.29 14.32
C TRP A 116 -18.82 13.61 13.85
N LEU A 117 -19.47 12.71 13.13
CA LEU A 117 -20.83 12.89 12.62
C LEU A 117 -21.85 13.02 13.75
N GLN A 118 -21.72 12.24 14.82
CA GLN A 118 -22.57 12.37 16.01
C GLN A 118 -22.43 13.75 16.65
N ASN A 119 -21.20 14.26 16.77
CA ASN A 119 -20.93 15.56 17.38
C ASN A 119 -21.29 16.76 16.48
N ASN A 120 -21.44 16.53 15.17
CA ASN A 120 -21.68 17.58 14.17
C ASN A 120 -22.98 17.32 13.38
N ARG A 121 -23.97 16.68 14.02
CA ARG A 121 -25.23 16.30 13.37
C ARG A 121 -25.93 17.53 12.78
N ASP A 122 -25.98 18.64 13.51
CA ASP A 122 -26.67 19.85 13.07
C ASP A 122 -26.03 20.47 11.83
N PHE A 123 -24.69 20.50 11.78
CA PHE A 123 -23.94 20.95 10.60
C PHE A 123 -24.22 20.05 9.39
N PHE A 124 -24.27 18.73 9.59
CA PHE A 124 -24.61 17.78 8.53
C PHE A 124 -26.04 18.00 8.02
N VAL A 125 -27.01 18.19 8.91
CA VAL A 125 -28.41 18.46 8.55
C VAL A 125 -28.52 19.78 7.77
N ALA A 126 -27.87 20.85 8.24
CA ALA A 126 -27.87 22.14 7.56
C ALA A 126 -27.29 22.03 6.13
N HIS A 127 -26.12 21.41 5.98
CA HIS A 127 -25.48 21.21 4.67
C HIS A 127 -26.34 20.35 3.71
N LYS A 128 -27.09 19.38 4.23
CA LYS A 128 -28.02 18.58 3.42
C LYS A 128 -29.28 19.38 3.05
N ALA A 129 -29.80 20.19 3.97
CA ALA A 129 -30.92 21.08 3.71
C ALA A 129 -30.61 22.11 2.62
N GLU A 130 -29.40 22.68 2.61
CA GLU A 130 -28.92 23.56 1.52
C GLU A 130 -28.94 22.86 0.14
N ARG A 131 -28.80 21.54 0.11
CA ARG A 131 -28.89 20.73 -1.11
C ARG A 131 -30.31 20.20 -1.39
N GLY A 132 -31.30 20.66 -0.65
CA GLY A 132 -32.71 20.26 -0.81
C GLY A 132 -33.08 18.93 -0.15
N PHE A 133 -32.22 18.35 0.68
CA PHE A 133 -32.50 17.10 1.39
C PHE A 133 -32.85 17.39 2.85
N VAL A 134 -34.01 16.90 3.30
CA VAL A 134 -34.46 17.01 4.70
C VAL A 134 -34.19 15.70 5.42
N TRP A 135 -33.59 15.77 6.60
CA TRP A 135 -33.30 14.63 7.46
C TRP A 135 -33.92 14.88 8.84
N GLY A 136 -34.75 13.94 9.31
CA GLY A 136 -35.49 14.01 10.59
C GLY A 136 -34.66 13.65 11.82
#